data_AF-A0A229R9B0-F1
#
_entry.id   AF-A0A229R9B0-F1
#
_cell.length_a   1.000
_cell.length_b   1.000
_cell.length_c   1.000
_cell.angle_alpha   90.00
_cell.angle_beta   90.00
_cell.angle_gamma   90.00
#
_symmetry.space_group_name_H-M   'P 1'
#
loop_
_entity.id
_entity.type
_entity.pdbx_description
1 polymer ?
#
loop_
_entity_poly.entity_id
_entity_poly.type
_entity_poly.pdbx_seq_one_letter_code
_entity_poly.pdbx_strand_id
1 'polypeptide(L)'
;MTVLEITGLSARAGDTVLLDDVSLALEPGRVLVVLGASGAGKTTLGLAATGRARPGIELSGSIRLAGSPLLGRTASELRRVRAGVVGHVPQQPSAVLDPVRRCGPVLAELAAIRHRGRAARLAAARTALVEAGLDPDLWRRFPHQLSGGQQQRMALATTLVTRPRVLVLDEP
;
A
#
# COMPACT_ATOMS: atom_id res chain seq x y z
N MET A 1 -16.22 -5.01 13.01
CA MET A 1 -16.06 -5.73 11.73
C MET A 1 -14.63 -5.51 11.24
N THR A 2 -13.91 -6.58 10.90
CA THR A 2 -12.49 -6.54 10.48
C THR A 2 -12.32 -5.84 9.12
N VAL A 3 -11.17 -5.20 8.91
CA VAL A 3 -10.82 -4.52 7.65
C VAL A 3 -9.94 -5.39 6.76
N LEU A 4 -9.13 -6.27 7.35
CA LEU A 4 -8.39 -7.34 6.67
C LEU A 4 -8.58 -8.61 7.47
N GLU A 5 -8.85 -9.70 6.78
CA GLU A 5 -8.97 -11.04 7.36
C GLU A 5 -8.23 -12.01 6.45
N ILE A 6 -7.33 -12.80 7.04
CA ILE A 6 -6.55 -13.84 6.38
C ILE A 6 -6.81 -15.13 7.15
N THR A 7 -7.17 -16.19 6.43
CA THR A 7 -7.48 -17.50 7.02
C THR A 7 -6.76 -18.58 6.23
N GLY A 8 -5.90 -19.33 6.91
CA GLY A 8 -5.12 -20.44 6.38
C GLY A 8 -4.34 -20.10 5.11
N LEU A 9 -3.68 -18.94 5.09
CA LEU A 9 -2.91 -18.49 3.94
C LEU A 9 -1.60 -19.26 3.84
N SER A 10 -1.45 -19.96 2.72
CA SER A 10 -0.19 -20.60 2.34
C SER A 10 0.33 -20.00 1.04
N ALA A 11 1.66 -19.87 0.94
CA ALA A 11 2.35 -19.36 -0.23
C ALA A 11 3.50 -20.29 -0.60
N ARG A 12 3.58 -20.70 -1.86
CA ARG A 12 4.61 -21.62 -2.36
C ARG A 12 5.30 -21.07 -3.61
N ALA A 13 6.59 -21.35 -3.75
CA ALA A 13 7.37 -21.13 -4.95
C ALA A 13 8.00 -22.48 -5.37
N GLY A 14 7.33 -23.19 -6.28
CA GLY A 14 7.60 -24.61 -6.51
C GLY A 14 7.42 -25.40 -5.20
N ASP A 15 8.43 -26.18 -4.83
CA ASP A 15 8.42 -26.97 -3.58
C ASP A 15 8.75 -26.15 -2.32
N THR A 16 9.19 -24.90 -2.49
CA THR A 16 9.57 -24.04 -1.35
C THR A 16 8.34 -23.43 -0.70
N VAL A 17 8.18 -23.66 0.60
CA VAL A 17 7.14 -23.03 1.43
C VAL A 17 7.60 -21.66 1.90
N LEU A 18 6.84 -20.63 1.55
CA LEU A 18 7.10 -19.24 1.95
C LEU A 18 6.17 -18.77 3.07
N LEU A 19 4.93 -19.29 3.10
CA LEU A 19 3.96 -19.14 4.18
C LEU A 19 3.23 -20.46 4.35
N ASP A 20 2.97 -20.84 5.58
CA ASP A 20 2.29 -22.09 5.93
C ASP A 20 1.14 -21.82 6.91
N ASP A 21 -0.09 -21.98 6.43
CA ASP A 21 -1.34 -21.90 7.20
C ASP A 21 -1.50 -20.64 8.08
N VAL A 22 -1.10 -19.48 7.55
CA VAL A 22 -1.10 -18.22 8.32
C VAL A 22 -2.53 -17.66 8.43
N SER A 23 -2.96 -17.40 9.66
CA SER A 23 -4.25 -16.75 9.95
C SER A 23 -4.06 -15.49 10.80
N LEU A 24 -4.66 -14.38 10.38
CA LEU A 24 -4.62 -13.10 11.10
C LEU A 24 -5.82 -12.22 10.75
N ALA A 25 -6.11 -11.26 11.61
CA ALA A 25 -7.13 -10.26 11.37
C ALA A 25 -6.65 -8.88 11.80
N LEU A 26 -7.07 -7.85 11.06
CA LEU A 26 -6.86 -6.44 11.39
C LEU A 26 -8.21 -5.76 11.57
N GLU A 27 -8.38 -5.10 12.70
CA GLU A 27 -9.53 -4.25 12.96
C GLU A 27 -9.27 -2.80 12.52
N PRO A 28 -10.32 -2.03 12.17
CA PRO A 28 -10.18 -0.60 11.91
C PRO A 28 -9.51 0.14 13.07
N GLY A 29 -8.55 1.02 12.75
CA GLY A 29 -7.84 1.83 13.74
C GLY A 29 -6.80 1.08 14.58
N ARG A 30 -6.59 -0.21 14.32
CA ARG A 30 -5.50 -0.98 14.93
C ARG A 30 -4.26 -0.98 14.06
N VAL A 31 -3.11 -1.21 14.69
CA VAL A 31 -1.83 -1.46 14.02
C VAL A 31 -1.45 -2.90 14.29
N LEU A 32 -1.17 -3.65 13.23
CA LEU A 32 -0.63 -5.00 13.29
C LEU A 32 0.82 -4.94 12.82
N VAL A 33 1.73 -5.47 13.64
CA VAL A 33 3.16 -5.55 13.30
C VAL A 33 3.52 -7.01 13.09
N VAL A 34 4.16 -7.31 11.95
CA VAL A 34 4.67 -8.64 11.63
C VAL A 34 6.19 -8.61 11.77
N LEU A 35 6.72 -9.41 12.70
CA LEU A 35 8.15 -9.52 12.99
C LEU A 35 8.64 -10.93 12.66
N GLY A 36 9.93 -11.05 12.35
CA GLY A 36 10.56 -12.33 12.01
C GLY A 36 11.89 -12.14 11.30
N ALA A 37 12.69 -13.21 11.25
CA ALA A 37 13.99 -13.22 10.59
C ALA A 37 13.92 -12.82 9.10
N SER A 38 15.06 -12.43 8.52
CA SER A 38 15.15 -12.24 7.07
C SER A 38 14.77 -13.55 6.37
N GLY A 39 13.97 -13.47 5.30
CA GLY A 39 13.47 -14.65 4.58
C GLY A 39 12.24 -15.35 5.20
N ALA A 40 11.76 -14.94 6.38
CA ALA A 40 10.61 -15.57 7.05
C ALA A 40 9.23 -15.32 6.37
N GLY A 41 9.19 -14.83 5.12
CA GLY A 41 7.94 -14.61 4.39
C GLY A 41 7.19 -13.30 4.68
N LYS A 42 7.73 -12.37 5.48
CA LYS A 42 7.07 -11.09 5.85
C LYS A 42 6.60 -10.28 4.63
N THR A 43 7.49 -10.03 3.67
CA THR A 43 7.14 -9.33 2.41
C THR A 43 6.12 -10.11 1.58
N THR A 44 6.20 -11.45 1.57
CA THR A 44 5.21 -12.30 0.89
C THR A 44 3.83 -12.12 1.52
N LEU A 45 3.74 -12.10 2.86
CA LEU A 45 2.52 -11.85 3.60
C LEU A 45 1.97 -10.43 3.35
N GLY A 46 2.83 -9.41 3.38
CA GLY A 46 2.46 -8.02 3.09
C GLY A 46 1.88 -7.86 1.68
N LEU A 47 2.53 -8.44 0.67
CA LEU A 47 2.00 -8.44 -0.70
C LEU A 47 0.68 -9.21 -0.81
N ALA A 48 0.59 -10.40 -0.19
CA ALA A 48 -0.60 -11.23 -0.20
C ALA A 48 -1.81 -10.50 0.43
N ALA A 49 -1.60 -9.75 1.52
CA ALA A 49 -2.62 -8.91 2.14
C ALA A 49 -3.20 -7.84 1.18
N THR A 50 -2.44 -7.46 0.14
CA THR A 50 -2.90 -6.58 -0.94
C THR A 50 -3.44 -7.34 -2.17
N GLY A 51 -3.60 -8.65 -2.09
CA GLY A 51 -4.02 -9.50 -3.20
C GLY A 51 -3.00 -9.53 -4.33
N ARG A 52 -1.70 -9.54 -3.98
CA ARG A 52 -0.57 -9.62 -4.91
C ARG A 52 0.37 -10.74 -4.49
N ALA A 53 1.08 -11.29 -5.46
CA ALA A 53 2.19 -12.21 -5.25
C ALA A 53 3.32 -11.84 -6.21
N ARG A 54 4.56 -12.19 -5.88
CA ARG A 54 5.66 -12.10 -6.85
C ARG A 54 5.49 -13.17 -7.94
N PRO A 55 6.04 -12.99 -9.14
CA PRO A 55 6.02 -14.03 -10.18
C PRO A 55 6.54 -15.37 -9.65
N GLY A 56 5.85 -16.46 -9.99
CA GLY A 56 6.20 -17.82 -9.54
C GLY A 56 5.77 -18.16 -8.10
N ILE A 57 5.09 -17.25 -7.38
CA ILE A 57 4.49 -17.55 -6.08
C ILE A 57 3.00 -17.83 -6.26
N GLU A 58 2.57 -18.99 -5.78
CA GLU A 58 1.17 -19.39 -5.70
C GLU A 58 0.62 -19.14 -4.30
N LEU A 59 -0.57 -18.55 -4.22
CA LEU A 59 -1.28 -18.29 -2.97
C LEU A 59 -2.51 -19.20 -2.87
N SER A 60 -2.74 -19.74 -1.68
CA SER A 60 -3.92 -20.55 -1.33
C SER A 60 -4.48 -20.12 0.03
N GLY A 61 -5.70 -20.57 0.37
CA GLY A 61 -6.42 -20.12 1.56
C GLY A 61 -7.42 -19.01 1.26
N SER A 62 -7.62 -18.09 2.21
CA SER A 62 -8.59 -16.99 2.09
C SER A 62 -8.00 -15.65 2.53
N ILE A 63 -8.29 -14.61 1.74
CA ILE A 63 -7.96 -13.22 2.08
C ILE A 63 -9.18 -12.36 1.77
N ARG A 64 -9.70 -11.65 2.76
CA ARG A 64 -10.80 -10.68 2.61
C ARG A 64 -10.32 -9.29 3.00
N LEU A 65 -10.50 -8.35 2.09
CA LEU A 65 -10.21 -6.93 2.30
C LEU A 65 -11.54 -6.16 2.30
N ALA A 66 -11.86 -5.52 3.42
CA ALA A 66 -13.12 -4.81 3.61
C ALA A 66 -14.35 -5.67 3.23
N GLY A 67 -14.33 -6.96 3.60
CA GLY A 67 -15.37 -7.94 3.30
C GLY A 67 -15.29 -8.59 1.91
N SER A 68 -14.47 -8.07 1.00
CA SER A 68 -14.33 -8.58 -0.38
C SER A 68 -13.19 -9.60 -0.48
N PRO A 69 -13.42 -10.81 -1.00
CA PRO A 69 -12.35 -11.80 -1.20
C PRO A 69 -11.35 -11.32 -2.26
N LEU A 70 -10.07 -11.61 -2.08
CA LEU A 70 -8.99 -11.23 -3.02
C LEU A 70 -8.51 -12.41 -3.89
N LEU A 71 -8.41 -13.61 -3.33
CA LEU A 71 -7.94 -14.79 -4.08
C LEU A 71 -9.00 -15.27 -5.08
N GLY A 72 -8.54 -15.87 -6.19
CA GLY A 72 -9.42 -16.39 -7.25
C GLY A 72 -10.06 -15.32 -8.15
N ARG A 73 -9.66 -14.04 -8.01
CA ARG A 73 -10.19 -12.94 -8.83
C ARG A 73 -9.29 -12.59 -10.00
N THR A 74 -9.91 -12.11 -11.08
CA THR A 74 -9.18 -11.56 -12.22
C THR A 74 -8.44 -10.27 -11.85
N ALA A 75 -7.43 -9.90 -12.63
CA ALA A 75 -6.69 -8.66 -12.42
C ALA A 75 -7.58 -7.41 -12.44
N SER A 76 -8.63 -7.40 -13.26
CA SER A 76 -9.59 -6.29 -13.36
C SER A 76 -10.44 -6.14 -12.09
N GLU A 77 -10.94 -7.26 -11.55
CA GLU A 77 -11.71 -7.27 -10.30
C GLU A 77 -10.84 -6.87 -9.12
N LEU A 78 -9.62 -7.39 -9.04
CA LEU A 78 -8.66 -7.01 -8.02
C LEU A 78 -8.34 -5.52 -8.05
N ARG A 79 -8.21 -4.91 -9.23
CA ARG A 79 -8.06 -3.44 -9.35
C ARG A 79 -9.24 -2.71 -8.73
N ARG A 80 -10.48 -3.13 -9.01
CA ARG A 80 -11.69 -2.51 -8.44
C ARG A 80 -11.78 -2.66 -6.93
N VAL A 81 -11.50 -3.85 -6.40
CA VAL A 81 -11.54 -4.12 -4.95
C VAL A 81 -10.50 -3.30 -4.20
N ARG A 82 -9.31 -3.10 -4.78
CA ARG A 82 -8.20 -2.39 -4.12
C ARG A 82 -8.26 -0.88 -4.25
N ALA A 83 -8.84 -0.35 -5.33
CA ALA A 83 -8.82 1.08 -5.62
C ALA A 83 -9.40 1.91 -4.46
N GLY A 84 -8.54 2.67 -3.78
CA GLY A 84 -8.94 3.48 -2.62
C GLY A 84 -9.30 2.68 -1.35
N VAL A 85 -8.95 1.38 -1.30
CA VAL A 85 -9.21 0.51 -0.14
C VAL A 85 -7.90 0.09 0.52
N VAL A 86 -6.90 -0.32 -0.25
CA VAL A 86 -5.58 -0.68 0.29
C VAL A 86 -4.48 0.15 -0.35
N GLY A 87 -3.62 0.70 0.49
CA GLY A 87 -2.39 1.38 0.11
C GLY A 87 -1.18 0.53 0.48
N HIS A 88 -0.11 0.60 -0.30
CA HIS A 88 1.13 -0.14 -0.05
C HIS A 88 2.32 0.80 -0.19
N VAL A 89 3.13 0.90 0.87
CA VAL A 89 4.43 1.58 0.83
C VAL A 89 5.50 0.49 0.86
N PRO A 90 6.28 0.32 -0.23
CA PRO A 90 7.30 -0.73 -0.30
C PRO A 90 8.55 -0.38 0.50
N GLN A 91 9.39 -1.39 0.77
CA GLN A 91 10.68 -1.30 1.48
C GLN A 91 11.66 -0.25 0.95
N GLN A 92 11.57 0.10 -0.34
CA GLN A 92 12.28 1.25 -0.91
C GLN A 92 11.25 2.30 -1.30
N PRO A 93 10.81 3.17 -0.37
CA PRO A 93 9.69 4.06 -0.63
C PRO A 93 9.99 5.07 -1.75
N SER A 94 11.25 5.50 -1.89
CA SER A 94 11.64 6.41 -2.99
C SER A 94 11.44 5.82 -4.38
N ALA A 95 11.40 4.48 -4.53
CA ALA A 95 11.20 3.82 -5.81
C ALA A 95 9.80 4.04 -6.41
N VAL A 96 8.82 4.48 -5.63
CA VAL A 96 7.47 4.81 -6.14
C VAL A 96 7.34 6.25 -6.62
N LEU A 97 8.37 7.08 -6.41
CA LEU A 97 8.35 8.48 -6.81
C LEU A 97 8.77 8.62 -8.28
N ASP A 98 8.04 9.43 -9.04
CA ASP A 98 8.39 9.74 -10.43
C ASP A 98 9.51 10.80 -10.47
N PRO A 99 10.74 10.44 -10.90
CA PRO A 99 11.92 11.31 -10.76
C PRO A 99 11.87 12.56 -11.65
N VAL A 100 11.06 12.53 -12.71
CA VAL A 100 10.98 13.62 -13.72
C VAL A 100 9.73 14.48 -13.55
N ARG A 101 8.91 14.21 -12.54
CA ARG A 101 7.70 14.98 -12.25
C ARG A 101 7.78 15.64 -10.88
N ARG A 102 7.16 16.81 -10.75
CA ARG A 102 7.02 17.46 -9.44
C ARG A 102 6.07 16.63 -8.57
N CYS A 103 6.39 16.52 -7.29
CA CYS A 103 5.64 15.69 -6.34
C CYS A 103 4.16 16.08 -6.29
N GLY A 104 3.89 17.38 -6.37
CA GLY A 104 2.55 17.89 -6.27
C GLY A 104 1.57 17.41 -7.33
N PRO A 105 1.78 17.72 -8.62
CA PRO A 105 0.93 17.22 -9.70
C PRO A 105 0.66 15.70 -9.61
N VAL A 106 1.67 14.90 -9.25
CA VAL A 106 1.50 13.46 -9.03
C VAL A 106 0.53 13.18 -7.88
N LEU A 107 0.66 13.85 -6.73
CA LEU A 107 -0.30 13.72 -5.63
C LEU A 107 -1.72 14.15 -6.03
N ALA A 108 -1.89 15.24 -6.81
CA ALA A 108 -3.20 15.68 -7.29
C ALA A 108 -3.83 14.67 -8.25
N GLU A 109 -3.03 13.96 -9.06
CA GLU A 109 -3.50 12.88 -9.93
C GLU A 109 -3.96 11.68 -9.11
N LEU A 110 -3.17 11.25 -8.13
CA LEU A 110 -3.55 10.17 -7.23
C LEU A 110 -4.80 10.52 -6.41
N ALA A 111 -4.95 11.78 -5.99
CA ALA A 111 -6.16 12.26 -5.32
C ALA A 111 -7.43 12.08 -6.17
N ALA A 112 -7.32 11.99 -7.50
CA ALA A 112 -8.47 11.80 -8.39
C ALA A 112 -9.19 10.45 -8.17
N ILE A 113 -8.55 9.49 -7.49
CA ILE A 113 -9.15 8.21 -7.10
C ILE A 113 -10.34 8.41 -6.15
N ARG A 114 -10.28 9.41 -5.26
CA ARG A 114 -11.31 9.68 -4.23
C ARG A 114 -11.96 11.05 -4.33
N HIS A 115 -11.31 12.00 -4.99
CA HIS A 115 -11.72 13.40 -5.02
C HIS A 115 -12.06 13.85 -6.45
N ARG A 116 -13.25 14.43 -6.60
CA ARG A 116 -13.72 15.03 -7.86
C ARG A 116 -13.45 16.54 -7.84
N GLY A 117 -13.11 17.10 -9.01
CA GLY A 117 -12.81 18.52 -9.15
C GLY A 117 -11.39 18.90 -8.73
N ARG A 118 -10.85 19.95 -9.38
CA ARG A 118 -9.46 20.39 -9.20
C ARG A 118 -9.19 20.87 -7.76
N ALA A 119 -10.08 21.68 -7.19
CA ALA A 119 -9.90 22.26 -5.86
C ALA A 119 -9.80 21.18 -4.77
N ALA A 120 -10.72 20.20 -4.78
CA ALA A 120 -10.73 19.11 -3.81
C ALA A 120 -9.46 18.24 -3.91
N ARG A 121 -8.97 17.96 -5.12
CA ARG A 121 -7.72 17.22 -5.33
C ARG A 121 -6.52 17.97 -4.75
N LEU A 122 -6.41 19.28 -5.00
CA LEU A 122 -5.33 20.09 -4.45
C LEU A 122 -5.38 20.15 -2.91
N ALA A 123 -6.57 20.28 -2.33
CA ALA A 123 -6.75 20.28 -0.89
C ALA A 123 -6.37 18.94 -0.26
N ALA A 124 -6.84 17.82 -0.83
CA ALA A 124 -6.49 16.47 -0.37
C ALA A 124 -4.99 16.22 -0.45
N ALA A 125 -4.35 16.68 -1.52
CA ALA A 125 -2.94 16.46 -1.76
C ALA A 125 -2.04 17.30 -0.82
N ARG A 126 -2.45 18.54 -0.48
CA ARG A 126 -1.83 19.31 0.62
C ARG A 126 -2.02 18.64 1.97
N THR A 127 -3.22 18.12 2.24
CA THR A 127 -3.53 17.42 3.50
C THR A 127 -2.64 16.18 3.66
N ALA A 128 -2.47 15.40 2.59
CA ALA A 128 -1.61 14.21 2.60
C ALA A 128 -0.13 14.53 2.86
N LEU A 129 0.38 15.69 2.39
CA LEU A 129 1.72 16.14 2.75
C LEU A 129 1.84 16.40 4.26
N VAL A 130 0.88 17.12 4.83
CA VAL A 130 0.86 17.42 6.28
C VAL A 130 0.73 16.13 7.10
N GLU A 131 -0.19 15.23 6.74
CA GLU A 131 -0.38 13.94 7.41
C GLU A 131 0.88 13.06 7.34
N ALA A 132 1.67 13.17 6.27
CA ALA A 132 2.97 12.50 6.14
C ALA A 132 4.12 13.23 6.87
N GLY A 133 3.86 14.36 7.53
CA GLY A 133 4.88 15.14 8.23
C GLY A 133 5.79 15.96 7.29
N LEU A 134 5.26 16.41 6.16
CA LEU A 134 5.95 17.26 5.19
C LEU A 134 5.38 18.67 5.15
N ASP A 135 6.26 19.63 4.88
CA ASP A 135 5.88 20.99 4.53
C ASP A 135 5.10 20.99 3.19
N PRO A 136 3.88 21.55 3.12
CA PRO A 136 3.12 21.70 1.89
C PRO A 136 3.87 22.37 0.72
N ASP A 137 4.87 23.21 0.99
CA ASP A 137 5.67 23.86 -0.05
C ASP A 137 6.57 22.89 -0.83
N LEU A 138 6.84 21.70 -0.28
CA LEU A 138 7.54 20.63 -0.99
C LEU A 138 6.75 20.09 -2.19
N TRP A 139 5.47 20.44 -2.31
CA TRP A 139 4.64 20.22 -3.50
C TRP A 139 5.34 20.58 -4.82
N ARG A 140 6.11 21.67 -4.82
CA ARG A 140 6.77 22.20 -6.03
C ARG A 140 8.07 21.48 -6.37
N ARG A 141 8.59 20.63 -5.48
CA ARG A 141 9.88 19.95 -5.63
C ARG A 141 9.76 18.71 -6.52
N PHE A 142 10.87 18.34 -7.12
CA PHE A 142 11.08 17.01 -7.71
C PHE A 142 11.67 16.06 -6.66
N PRO A 143 11.51 14.74 -6.80
CA PRO A 143 12.05 13.77 -5.83
C PRO A 143 13.55 13.92 -5.56
N HIS A 144 14.37 14.19 -6.58
CA HIS A 144 15.81 14.38 -6.43
C HIS A 144 16.20 15.65 -5.64
N GLN A 145 15.24 16.54 -5.36
CA GLN A 145 15.43 17.74 -4.54
C GLN A 145 15.04 17.52 -3.07
N LEU A 146 14.61 16.32 -2.72
CA LEU A 146 14.21 15.93 -1.37
C LEU A 146 15.32 15.12 -0.72
N SER A 147 15.54 15.35 0.58
CA SER A 147 16.36 14.45 1.42
C SER A 147 15.77 13.03 1.45
N GLY A 148 16.57 12.02 1.81
CA GLY A 148 16.09 10.63 1.89
C GLY A 148 14.83 10.46 2.76
N GLY A 149 14.81 11.05 3.96
CA GLY A 149 13.64 11.01 4.84
C GLY A 149 12.43 11.81 4.29
N GLN A 150 12.65 12.85 3.49
CA GLN A 150 11.57 13.52 2.77
C GLN A 150 11.03 12.66 1.62
N GLN A 151 11.86 11.90 0.91
CA GLN A 151 11.40 10.97 -0.12
C GLN A 151 10.55 9.85 0.49
N GLN A 152 10.96 9.30 1.64
CA GLN A 152 10.20 8.31 2.40
C GLN A 152 8.81 8.82 2.79
N ARG A 153 8.75 10.02 3.40
CA ARG A 153 7.47 10.66 3.73
C ARG A 153 6.67 11.06 2.49
N MET A 154 7.30 11.43 1.39
CA MET A 154 6.61 11.74 0.14
C MET A 154 5.94 10.48 -0.43
N ALA A 155 6.62 9.34 -0.38
CA ALA A 155 6.05 8.05 -0.77
C ALA A 155 4.84 7.68 0.10
N LEU A 156 4.92 7.91 1.41
CA LEU A 156 3.77 7.78 2.31
C LEU A 156 2.62 8.72 1.87
N ALA A 157 2.89 9.99 1.58
CA ALA A 157 1.89 10.95 1.11
C ALA A 157 1.18 10.49 -0.19
N THR A 158 1.91 9.86 -1.12
CA THR A 158 1.32 9.28 -2.35
C THR A 158 0.30 8.18 -2.04
N THR A 159 0.45 7.51 -0.90
CA THR A 159 -0.50 6.49 -0.45
C THR A 159 -1.65 7.12 0.32
N LEU A 160 -1.36 8.02 1.26
CA LEU A 160 -2.36 8.70 2.10
C LEU A 160 -3.37 9.53 1.30
N VAL A 161 -2.93 10.17 0.21
CA VAL A 161 -3.80 10.98 -0.65
C VAL A 161 -4.95 10.17 -1.28
N THR A 162 -4.80 8.84 -1.35
CA THR A 162 -5.84 7.92 -1.86
C THR A 162 -6.84 7.49 -0.78
N ARG A 163 -6.68 7.96 0.46
CA ARG A 163 -7.51 7.65 1.64
C ARG A 163 -7.81 6.14 1.78
N PRO A 164 -6.76 5.28 1.84
CA PRO A 164 -6.97 3.85 1.94
C PRO A 164 -7.57 3.50 3.31
N ARG A 165 -8.32 2.39 3.36
CA ARG A 165 -8.84 1.80 4.61
C ARG A 165 -7.79 0.96 5.33
N VAL A 166 -6.86 0.39 4.57
CA VAL A 166 -5.72 -0.40 5.07
C VAL A 166 -4.45 0.13 4.45
N LEU A 167 -3.44 0.37 5.28
CA LEU A 167 -2.10 0.74 4.84
C LEU A 167 -1.16 -0.42 5.18
N VAL A 168 -0.53 -1.00 4.16
CA VAL A 168 0.52 -2.00 4.31
C VAL A 168 1.86 -1.30 4.14
N LEU A 169 2.70 -1.40 5.16
CA LEU A 169 4.04 -0.83 5.19
C LEU A 169 5.03 -1.99 5.24
N ASP A 170 5.80 -2.19 4.18
CA ASP A 170 6.84 -3.22 4.13
C ASP A 170 8.18 -2.56 4.51
N GLU A 171 8.64 -2.78 5.74
CA GLU A 171 9.85 -2.14 6.32
C GLU A 171 9.91 -0.60 6.10
N PRO A 172 8.95 0.15 6.70
CA PRO A 172 8.79 1.59 6.46
C PRO A 172 9.94 2.45 6.97
#